data_AF-A0AA42BQ43-F1
#
_entry.id   AF-A0AA42BQ43-F1
#
_cell.length_a   1.000
_cell.length_b   1.000
_cell.length_c   1.000
_cell.angle_alpha   90.00
_cell.angle_beta   90.00
_cell.angle_gamma   90.00
#
_symmetry.space_group_name_H-M   'P 1'
#
loop_
_entity.id
_entity.type
_entity.pdbx_description
1 polymer ?
#
loop_
_entity_poly.entity_id
_entity_poly.type
_entity_poly.pdbx_seq_one_letter_code
_entity_poly.pdbx_strand_id
1 'polypeptide(L)'
;MNEITQYVDLKRMAFLSAAVLCIPLVAMLATEQVRWHIVDFIVAFALFFLAGSSIQLTIKHPKPLYKFSAALVFMTVAILWVILAA
;
A
#
# COMPACT_ATOMS: atom_id res chain seq x y z
N MET A 1 11.90 0.80 -27.64
CA MET A 1 10.74 0.40 -26.81
C MET A 1 11.23 -0.42 -25.61
N ASN A 2 12.09 0.13 -24.74
CA ASN A 2 12.71 -0.66 -23.65
C ASN A 2 13.04 0.09 -22.35
N GLU A 3 12.69 1.37 -22.19
CA GLU A 3 13.15 2.14 -21.02
C GLU A 3 12.08 2.36 -19.93
N ILE A 4 10.79 2.37 -20.30
CA ILE A 4 9.69 2.64 -19.33
C ILE A 4 9.40 1.41 -18.44
N THR A 5 9.82 0.22 -18.87
CA THR A 5 9.65 -1.05 -18.15
C THR A 5 10.57 -1.17 -16.92
N GLN A 6 11.68 -0.45 -16.90
CA GLN A 6 12.69 -0.52 -15.82
C GLN A 6 12.30 0.28 -14.57
N TYR A 7 11.24 1.10 -14.64
CA TYR A 7 10.82 2.00 -13.55
C TYR A 7 9.90 1.36 -12.51
N VAL A 8 9.65 0.04 -12.58
CA VAL A 8 9.07 -0.70 -11.45
C VAL A 8 10.13 -0.90 -10.39
N ASP A 9 10.46 0.20 -9.74
CA ASP A 9 11.41 0.25 -8.66
C ASP A 9 10.71 -0.30 -7.41
N LEU A 10 10.70 -1.65 -7.34
CA LEU A 10 10.14 -2.42 -6.24
C LEU A 10 10.72 -1.92 -4.90
N LYS A 11 11.99 -1.48 -4.91
CA LYS A 11 12.67 -0.90 -3.75
C LYS A 11 12.02 0.41 -3.34
N ARG A 12 11.72 1.33 -4.27
CA ARG A 12 10.96 2.55 -3.99
C ARG A 12 9.56 2.25 -3.47
N MET A 13 8.87 1.26 -4.02
CA MET A 13 7.52 0.91 -3.53
C MET A 13 7.59 0.35 -2.11
N ALA A 14 8.52 -0.57 -1.83
CA ALA A 14 8.75 -1.06 -0.47
C ALA A 14 9.13 0.08 0.49
N PHE A 15 9.96 1.02 0.04
CA PHE A 15 10.35 2.19 0.82
C PHE A 15 9.16 3.13 1.10
N LEU A 16 8.32 3.41 0.10
CA LEU A 16 7.10 4.21 0.27
C LEU A 16 6.10 3.53 1.20
N SER A 17 5.86 2.22 1.04
CA SER A 17 4.99 1.45 1.92
C SER A 17 5.52 1.48 3.36
N ALA A 18 6.81 1.27 3.57
CA ALA A 18 7.45 1.34 4.90
C ALA A 18 7.39 2.75 5.50
N ALA A 19 7.59 3.80 4.69
CA ALA A 19 7.51 5.19 5.14
C ALA A 19 6.08 5.55 5.58
N VAL A 20 5.06 5.10 4.86
CA VAL A 20 3.66 5.29 5.24
C VAL A 20 3.34 4.57 6.56
N LEU A 21 3.87 3.37 6.77
CA LEU A 21 3.74 2.62 8.02
C LEU A 21 4.46 3.25 9.21
N CYS A 22 5.38 4.18 8.99
CA CYS A 22 5.98 4.95 10.07
C CYS A 22 4.92 5.84 10.78
N ILE A 23 3.88 6.26 10.06
CA ILE A 23 2.78 7.10 10.60
C ILE A 23 2.03 6.36 11.73
N PRO A 24 1.45 5.16 11.52
CA PRO A 24 0.81 4.43 12.60
C PRO A 24 1.79 4.00 13.70
N LEU A 25 3.08 3.80 13.37
CA LEU A 25 4.10 3.41 14.36
C LEU A 25 4.35 4.54 15.35
N VAL A 26 4.46 5.77 14.84
CA VAL A 26 4.56 6.98 15.67
C VAL A 26 3.24 7.23 16.40
N ALA A 27 2.09 6.97 15.77
CA ALA A 27 0.78 7.18 16.39
C ALA A 27 0.52 6.24 17.60
N MET A 28 0.98 5.00 17.54
CA MET A 28 0.97 4.07 18.68
C MET A 28 1.84 4.54 19.83
N LEU A 29 3.00 5.12 19.53
CA LEU A 29 3.91 5.65 20.54
C LEU A 29 3.34 6.92 21.18
N ALA A 30 2.52 7.68 20.44
CA ALA A 30 1.94 8.93 20.88
C ALA A 30 0.59 8.78 21.60
N THR A 31 -0.20 7.73 21.30
CA THR A 31 -1.58 7.62 21.80
C THR A 31 -1.95 6.17 22.14
N GLU A 32 -2.66 5.95 23.25
CA GLU A 32 -3.28 4.64 23.55
C GLU A 32 -4.52 4.34 22.70
N GLN A 33 -5.00 5.32 21.91
CA GLN A 33 -6.17 5.18 21.05
C GLN A 33 -5.87 4.38 19.78
N VAL A 34 -4.60 4.33 19.35
CA VAL A 34 -4.17 3.58 18.17
C VAL A 34 -3.48 2.30 18.63
N ARG A 35 -4.24 1.20 18.70
CA ARG A 35 -3.74 -0.13 19.13
C ARG A 35 -3.75 -1.12 17.98
N TRP A 36 -2.81 -1.00 17.04
CA TRP A 36 -2.62 -2.06 16.04
C TRP A 36 -1.75 -3.21 16.60
N HIS A 37 -1.96 -4.41 16.10
CA HIS A 37 -1.04 -5.52 16.32
C HIS A 37 0.05 -5.52 15.23
N ILE A 38 1.13 -6.25 15.48
CA ILE A 38 2.18 -6.51 14.48
C ILE A 38 1.58 -7.09 13.19
N VAL A 39 0.49 -7.85 13.31
CA VAL A 39 -0.24 -8.44 12.18
C VAL A 39 -0.87 -7.36 11.29
N ASP A 40 -1.50 -6.35 11.87
CA ASP A 40 -2.09 -5.23 11.11
C ASP A 40 -1.01 -4.44 10.35
N PHE A 41 0.18 -4.30 10.94
CA PHE A 41 1.35 -3.72 10.28
C PHE A 41 1.78 -4.50 9.04
N ILE A 42 1.84 -5.83 9.15
CA ILE A 42 2.20 -6.71 8.05
C ILE A 42 1.11 -6.69 6.95
N VAL A 43 -0.16 -6.71 7.34
CA VAL A 43 -1.30 -6.65 6.42
C VAL A 43 -1.33 -5.32 5.68
N ALA A 44 -1.16 -4.21 6.38
CA ALA A 44 -1.05 -2.88 5.80
C ALA A 44 0.14 -2.75 4.85
N PHE A 45 1.31 -3.30 5.22
CA PHE A 45 2.49 -3.31 4.35
C PHE A 45 2.22 -4.09 3.06
N ALA A 46 1.69 -5.30 3.19
CA ALA A 46 1.38 -6.16 2.05
C ALA A 46 0.35 -5.48 1.12
N LEU A 47 -0.69 -4.87 1.68
CA LEU A 47 -1.71 -4.14 0.92
C LEU A 47 -1.14 -2.93 0.18
N PHE A 48 -0.38 -2.05 0.86
CA PHE A 48 0.24 -0.88 0.20
C PHE A 48 1.24 -1.31 -0.87
N PHE A 49 2.01 -2.34 -0.61
CA PHE A 49 2.99 -2.86 -1.57
C PHE A 49 2.32 -3.48 -2.79
N LEU A 50 1.25 -4.27 -2.60
CA LEU A 50 0.47 -4.83 -3.70
C LEU A 50 -0.26 -3.74 -4.50
N ALA A 51 -0.87 -2.77 -3.82
CA ALA A 51 -1.58 -1.66 -4.45
C ALA A 51 -0.62 -0.80 -5.30
N GLY A 52 0.52 -0.40 -4.74
CA GLY A 52 1.55 0.35 -5.46
C GLY A 52 2.12 -0.43 -6.65
N SER A 53 2.37 -1.73 -6.48
CA SER A 53 2.85 -2.60 -7.57
C SER A 53 1.78 -2.78 -8.67
N SER A 54 0.52 -2.94 -8.29
CA SER A 54 -0.61 -3.10 -9.23
C SER A 54 -0.80 -1.84 -10.09
N ILE A 55 -0.74 -0.64 -9.49
CA ILE A 55 -0.80 0.64 -10.22
C ILE A 55 0.32 0.72 -11.27
N GLN A 56 1.56 0.39 -10.91
CA GLN A 56 2.67 0.43 -11.85
C GLN A 56 2.53 -0.56 -13.01
N LEU A 57 2.04 -1.77 -12.74
CA LEU A 57 1.74 -2.77 -13.76
C LEU A 57 0.66 -2.28 -14.74
N THR A 58 -0.37 -1.59 -14.23
CA THR A 58 -1.44 -0.99 -15.03
C THR A 58 -0.94 0.15 -15.91
N ILE A 59 -0.08 1.03 -15.40
CA ILE A 59 0.51 2.13 -16.19
C ILE A 59 1.32 1.55 -17.37
N LYS A 60 1.98 0.42 -17.15
CA LYS A 60 2.79 -0.27 -18.18
C LYS A 60 1.95 -1.06 -19.19
N HIS A 61 0.76 -1.53 -18.81
CA HIS A 61 -0.15 -2.28 -19.68
C HIS A 61 -1.59 -1.74 -19.60
N PRO A 62 -1.99 -0.80 -20.49
CA PRO A 62 -3.28 -0.09 -20.44
C PRO A 62 -4.52 -0.94 -20.81
N LYS A 63 -4.41 -2.27 -20.74
CA LYS A 63 -5.54 -3.21 -20.81
C LYS A 63 -6.49 -2.97 -19.61
N PRO A 64 -7.71 -3.57 -19.53
CA PRO A 64 -8.73 -3.23 -18.51
C PRO A 64 -8.34 -3.44 -17.02
N LEU A 65 -7.07 -3.74 -16.75
CA LEU A 65 -6.45 -3.84 -15.43
C LEU A 65 -6.49 -2.53 -14.63
N TYR A 66 -6.75 -1.37 -15.26
CA TYR A 66 -6.91 -0.11 -14.52
C TYR A 66 -8.06 -0.17 -13.50
N LYS A 67 -9.17 -0.82 -13.87
CA LYS A 67 -10.30 -1.04 -12.95
C LYS A 67 -9.88 -1.91 -11.77
N PHE A 68 -9.02 -2.88 -12.03
CA PHE A 68 -8.53 -3.81 -11.03
C PHE A 68 -7.56 -3.14 -10.05
N SER A 69 -6.62 -2.33 -10.54
CA SER A 69 -5.71 -1.57 -9.66
C SER A 69 -6.44 -0.51 -8.84
N ALA A 70 -7.39 0.21 -9.43
CA ALA A 70 -8.21 1.17 -8.70
C ALA A 70 -9.05 0.48 -7.60
N ALA A 71 -9.65 -0.69 -7.91
CA ALA A 71 -10.36 -1.49 -6.93
C ALA A 71 -9.45 -1.98 -5.80
N LEU A 72 -8.21 -2.40 -6.11
CA LEU A 72 -7.24 -2.85 -5.11
C LEU A 72 -6.82 -1.71 -4.15
N VAL A 73 -6.63 -0.50 -4.68
CA VAL A 73 -6.31 0.70 -3.89
C VAL A 73 -7.49 1.08 -3.00
N PHE A 74 -8.71 1.12 -3.55
CA PHE A 74 -9.92 1.38 -2.78
C PHE A 74 -10.13 0.34 -1.68
N MET A 75 -9.88 -0.94 -1.98
CA MET A 75 -9.96 -2.02 -1.01
C MET A 75 -8.91 -1.87 0.10
N THR A 76 -7.70 -1.44 -0.24
CA THR A 76 -6.63 -1.13 0.73
C THR A 76 -7.08 -0.02 1.69
N VAL A 77 -7.61 1.08 1.16
CA VAL A 77 -8.11 2.19 1.99
C VAL A 77 -9.28 1.73 2.87
N ALA A 78 -10.22 0.96 2.33
CA ALA A 78 -11.36 0.44 3.08
C ALA A 78 -10.92 -0.50 4.23
N ILE A 79 -9.99 -1.42 3.97
CA ILE A 79 -9.45 -2.34 4.99
C ILE A 79 -8.70 -1.58 6.08
N LEU A 80 -7.87 -0.60 5.71
CA LEU A 80 -7.16 0.24 6.67
C LEU A 80 -8.12 1.03 7.55
N TRP A 81 -9.25 1.46 7.00
CA TRP A 81 -10.30 2.13 7.77
C TRP A 81 -10.95 1.21 8.80
N VAL A 82 -11.19 -0.05 8.43
CA VAL A 82 -11.72 -1.06 9.36
C VAL A 82 -10.72 -1.37 10.47
N ILE A 83 -9.44 -1.54 10.13
CA ILE A 83 -8.36 -1.77 11.10
C ILE A 83 -8.21 -0.60 12.07
N LEU A 84 -8.40 0.64 11.59
CA LEU A 84 -8.31 1.84 12.44
C LEU A 84 -9.55 2.03 13.33
N ALA A 85 -10.72 1.58 12.88
CA ALA A 85 -11.98 1.73 13.59
C ALA A 85 -12.32 0.55 14.53
N ALA A 86 -11.51 -0.51 14.51
CA ALA A 86 -11.61 -1.69 15.38
C ALA A 86 -10.81 -1.50 16.67
#